data_AF-A0ABD1TBE9-F1
#
_entry.id   AF-A0ABD1TBE9-F1
#
_cell.length_a   1.000
_cell.length_b   1.000
_cell.length_c   1.000
_cell.angle_alpha   90.00
_cell.angle_beta   90.00
_cell.angle_gamma   90.00
#
_symmetry.space_group_name_H-M   'P 1'
#
loop_
_entity.id
_entity.type
_entity.pdbx_description
1 polymer ?
#
loop_
_entity_poly.entity_id
_entity_poly.type
_entity_poly.pdbx_seq_one_letter_code
_entity_poly.pdbx_strand_id
1 'polypeptide(L)'
;MEIVSMALVGKVNKHLVALINKAGATAVGLSGIDGRLLTARPSPNAVQLGFVGDIASVDPSIVLPLVDNNHIPVIASVAADATGQPYNINEDMAVGASFGCGEDDSVDRHGGDTGGP
;
A
#
# COMPACT_ATOMS: atom_id res chain seq x y z
N MET A 1 9.04 -12.78 -13.14
CA MET A 1 8.50 -11.61 -12.40
C MET A 1 7.57 -10.74 -13.24
N GLU A 2 7.77 -10.67 -14.55
CA GLU A 2 6.98 -9.80 -15.46
C GLU A 2 5.46 -10.01 -15.39
N ILE A 3 4.98 -11.26 -15.49
CA ILE A 3 3.54 -11.58 -15.47
C ILE A 3 2.88 -11.16 -14.14
N VAL A 4 3.54 -11.45 -13.01
CA VAL A 4 3.04 -11.07 -11.68
C VAL A 4 2.96 -9.56 -11.56
N SER A 5 3.98 -8.84 -12.03
CA SER A 5 4.00 -7.37 -12.02
C SER A 5 2.86 -6.79 -12.87
N MET A 6 2.67 -7.29 -14.09
CA MET A 6 1.57 -6.87 -14.97
C MET A 6 0.20 -7.16 -14.35
N ALA A 7 0.02 -8.31 -13.71
CA ALA A 7 -1.24 -8.67 -13.07
C ALA A 7 -1.53 -7.78 -11.85
N LEU A 8 -0.58 -7.64 -10.92
CA LEU A 8 -0.77 -6.88 -9.68
C LEU A 8 -0.84 -5.37 -9.93
N VAL A 9 0.17 -4.81 -10.60
CA VAL A 9 0.29 -3.35 -10.82
C VAL A 9 -0.65 -2.87 -11.93
N GLY A 10 -0.76 -3.64 -13.02
CA GLY A 10 -1.55 -3.23 -14.19
C GLY A 10 -3.04 -3.52 -14.06
N LYS A 11 -3.40 -4.75 -13.66
CA LYS A 11 -4.80 -5.19 -13.67
C LYS A 11 -5.49 -5.00 -12.31
N VAL A 12 -4.96 -5.63 -11.27
CA VAL A 12 -5.61 -5.68 -9.94
C VAL A 12 -5.62 -4.30 -9.29
N ASN A 13 -4.47 -3.64 -9.21
CA ASN A 13 -4.34 -2.31 -8.62
C ASN A 13 -5.28 -1.30 -9.29
N LYS A 14 -5.30 -1.25 -10.63
CA LYS A 14 -6.14 -0.30 -11.36
C LYS A 14 -7.62 -0.64 -11.30
N HIS A 15 -7.98 -1.92 -11.20
CA HIS A 15 -9.36 -2.32 -10.95
C HIS A 15 -9.87 -1.84 -9.58
N LEU A 16 -9.07 -1.97 -8.52
CA LEU A 16 -9.41 -1.45 -7.19
C LEU A 16 -9.55 0.07 -7.17
N VAL A 17 -8.59 0.78 -7.78
CA VAL A 17 -8.66 2.24 -7.93
C VAL A 17 -9.96 2.66 -8.63
N ALA A 18 -10.33 1.97 -9.72
CA ALA A 18 -11.57 2.27 -10.44
C ALA A 18 -12.83 2.04 -9.57
N LEU A 19 -12.84 0.98 -8.75
CA LEU A 19 -13.96 0.69 -7.84
C LEU A 19 -14.08 1.75 -6.74
N ILE A 20 -12.97 2.18 -6.14
CA ILE A 20 -12.96 3.22 -5.11
C ILE A 20 -13.43 4.55 -5.70
N ASN A 21 -12.94 4.91 -6.88
CA ASN A 21 -13.37 6.12 -7.58
C ASN A 21 -14.87 6.08 -7.90
N LYS A 22 -15.38 4.92 -8.34
CA LYS A 22 -16.81 4.72 -8.58
C LYS A 22 -17.65 4.86 -7.30
N ALA A 23 -17.08 4.56 -6.14
CA ALA A 23 -17.75 4.74 -4.84
C ALA A 23 -17.76 6.19 -4.33
N GLY A 24 -17.20 7.15 -5.08
CA GLY A 24 -17.25 8.58 -4.76
C GLY A 24 -16.05 9.13 -4.00
N ALA A 25 -15.02 8.32 -3.77
CA ALA A 25 -13.73 8.78 -3.25
C ALA A 25 -12.73 9.05 -4.38
N THR A 26 -11.54 9.55 -4.06
CA THR A 26 -10.44 9.72 -5.02
C THR A 26 -9.28 8.81 -4.63
N ALA A 27 -8.96 7.82 -5.45
CA ALA A 27 -7.89 6.86 -5.22
C ALA A 27 -6.73 7.04 -6.18
N VAL A 28 -5.52 6.77 -5.69
CA VAL A 28 -4.26 6.81 -6.46
C VAL A 28 -3.57 5.46 -6.34
N GLY A 29 -3.39 4.79 -7.48
CA GLY A 29 -2.74 3.49 -7.54
C GLY A 29 -1.23 3.58 -7.67
N LEU A 30 -0.50 3.06 -6.69
CA LEU A 30 0.96 3.00 -6.61
C LEU A 30 1.45 1.55 -6.48
N SER A 31 2.75 1.37 -6.60
CA SER A 31 3.53 0.19 -6.22
C SER A 31 4.65 0.62 -5.29
N GLY A 32 5.39 -0.33 -4.71
CA GLY A 32 6.60 -0.03 -3.96
C GLY A 32 7.71 0.66 -4.77
N ILE A 33 7.68 0.52 -6.10
CA ILE A 33 8.66 1.15 -7.01
C ILE A 33 8.41 2.66 -7.12
N ASP A 34 7.15 3.09 -7.07
CA ASP A 34 6.77 4.49 -7.29
C ASP A 34 7.29 5.37 -6.15
N GLY A 35 8.10 6.38 -6.48
CA GLY A 35 8.76 7.23 -5.48
C GLY A 35 9.75 6.51 -4.57
N ARG A 36 10.11 5.25 -4.86
CA ARG A 36 10.85 4.34 -3.97
C ARG A 36 10.13 4.11 -2.63
N LEU A 37 8.80 4.07 -2.67
CA LEU A 37 7.96 3.84 -1.51
C LEU A 37 8.40 2.63 -0.67
N LEU A 38 8.77 1.53 -1.33
CA LEU A 38 9.36 0.36 -0.72
C LEU A 38 10.64 -0.01 -1.47
N THR A 39 11.71 -0.27 -0.72
CA THR A 39 12.92 -0.90 -1.28
C THR A 39 12.92 -2.37 -0.90
N ALA A 40 13.06 -3.25 -1.90
CA ALA A 40 13.10 -4.69 -1.70
C ALA A 40 14.50 -5.18 -1.34
N ARG A 41 14.56 -6.33 -0.67
CA ARG A 41 15.72 -7.22 -0.64
C ARG A 41 15.26 -8.65 -0.93
N PRO A 42 16.10 -9.52 -1.50
CA PRO A 42 15.74 -10.93 -1.69
C PRO A 42 15.33 -11.58 -0.37
N SER A 43 14.25 -12.36 -0.39
CA SER A 43 13.82 -13.13 0.77
C SER A 43 14.89 -14.16 1.17
N PRO A 44 15.03 -14.53 2.46
CA PRO A 44 15.87 -15.64 2.89
C PRO A 44 15.56 -16.96 2.14
N ASN A 45 14.32 -17.12 1.66
CA ASN A 45 13.88 -18.28 0.89
C ASN A 45 13.91 -18.06 -0.64
N ALA A 46 14.62 -17.03 -1.13
CA ALA A 46 14.64 -16.67 -2.55
C ALA A 46 15.12 -17.80 -3.47
N VAL A 47 15.96 -18.72 -2.99
CA VAL A 47 16.41 -19.90 -3.77
C VAL A 47 15.22 -20.78 -4.18
N GLN A 48 14.19 -20.88 -3.33
CA GLN A 48 13.00 -21.71 -3.58
C GLN A 48 11.87 -20.91 -4.21
N LEU A 49 11.71 -19.65 -3.80
CA LEU A 49 10.58 -18.79 -4.19
C LEU A 49 10.86 -17.95 -5.43
N GLY A 50 12.11 -17.84 -5.87
CA GLY A 50 12.52 -16.98 -6.98
C GLY A 50 12.47 -15.50 -6.60
N PHE A 51 11.75 -14.69 -7.39
CA PHE A 51 11.66 -13.24 -7.24
C PHE A 51 10.67 -12.82 -6.13
N VAL A 52 10.83 -13.40 -4.94
CA VAL A 52 10.12 -12.99 -3.72
C VAL A 52 11.09 -12.24 -2.83
N GLY A 53 10.64 -11.10 -2.30
CA GLY A 53 11.44 -10.20 -1.50
C GLY A 53 10.77 -9.82 -0.18
N ASP A 54 11.60 -9.33 0.74
CA ASP A 54 11.18 -8.67 1.96
C ASP A 54 11.41 -7.16 1.82
N ILE A 55 10.77 -6.37 2.68
CA ILE A 55 10.97 -4.93 2.75
C ILE A 55 12.30 -4.64 3.44
N ALA A 56 13.22 -3.97 2.73
CA ALA A 56 14.46 -3.46 3.28
C ALA A 56 14.28 -2.07 3.92
N SER A 57 13.47 -1.21 3.29
CA SER A 57 13.14 0.12 3.80
C SER A 57 11.82 0.64 3.22
N VAL A 58 11.22 1.60 3.92
CA VAL A 58 9.98 2.31 3.55
C VAL A 58 10.26 3.81 3.49
N ASP A 59 9.85 4.47 2.42
CA ASP A 59 9.89 5.94 2.27
C ASP A 59 8.47 6.46 1.96
N PRO A 60 7.72 6.94 2.97
CA PRO A 60 6.32 7.35 2.78
C PRO A 60 6.18 8.72 2.11
N SER A 61 7.27 9.40 1.72
CA SER A 61 7.23 10.79 1.21
C SER A 61 6.32 11.01 0.01
N ILE A 62 6.10 9.99 -0.84
CA ILE A 62 5.14 10.06 -1.95
C ILE A 62 3.69 9.84 -1.50
N VAL A 63 3.47 9.16 -0.38
CA VAL A 63 2.13 8.82 0.14
C VAL A 63 1.57 9.93 1.02
N LEU A 64 2.40 10.54 1.86
CA LEU A 64 1.95 11.56 2.82
C LEU A 64 1.15 12.70 2.16
N PRO A 65 1.61 13.33 1.05
CA PRO A 65 0.85 14.38 0.40
C PRO A 65 -0.47 13.90 -0.22
N LEU A 66 -0.59 12.61 -0.57
CA LEU A 66 -1.84 12.05 -1.08
C LEU A 66 -2.89 11.97 0.03
N VAL A 67 -2.46 11.48 1.19
CA VAL A 67 -3.31 11.39 2.38
C VAL A 67 -3.73 12.79 2.85
N ASP A 68 -2.79 13.74 2.89
CA ASP A 68 -3.07 15.15 3.26
C ASP A 68 -4.09 15.81 2.33
N ASN A 69 -4.17 15.37 1.08
CA ASN A 69 -5.16 15.82 0.08
C ASN A 69 -6.41 14.94 0.01
N ASN A 70 -6.66 14.10 1.02
CA ASN A 70 -7.84 13.24 1.11
C ASN A 70 -7.95 12.20 -0.03
N HIS A 71 -6.83 11.85 -0.66
CA HIS A 71 -6.75 10.74 -1.60
C HIS A 71 -6.52 9.42 -0.87
N ILE A 72 -7.01 8.32 -1.44
CA ILE A 72 -6.83 6.95 -0.95
C ILE A 72 -5.70 6.28 -1.75
N PRO A 73 -4.50 6.07 -1.17
CA PRO A 73 -3.43 5.34 -1.83
C PRO A 73 -3.76 3.85 -1.90
N VAL A 74 -3.62 3.25 -3.08
CA VAL A 74 -3.77 1.80 -3.30
C VAL A 74 -2.43 1.25 -3.74
N ILE A 75 -1.74 0.53 -2.86
CA ILE A 75 -0.34 0.10 -3.08
C ILE A 75 -0.30 -1.36 -3.50
N ALA A 76 0.27 -1.66 -4.67
CA ALA A 76 0.57 -3.02 -5.11
C ALA A 76 1.85 -3.54 -4.44
N SER A 77 1.87 -4.82 -4.04
CA SER A 77 2.96 -5.53 -3.36
C SER A 77 4.16 -5.87 -4.28
N VAL A 78 4.52 -4.96 -5.19
CA VAL A 78 5.71 -5.07 -6.04
C VAL A 78 6.66 -3.92 -5.73
N ALA A 79 7.91 -4.24 -5.43
CA ALA A 79 8.96 -3.27 -5.16
C ALA A 79 10.26 -3.68 -5.86
N ALA A 80 11.21 -2.74 -5.99
CA ALA A 80 12.52 -3.01 -6.58
C ALA A 80 13.61 -2.95 -5.51
N ASP A 81 14.67 -3.74 -5.70
CA ASP A 81 15.89 -3.57 -4.91
C ASP A 81 16.71 -2.35 -5.37
N ALA A 82 17.85 -2.11 -4.74
CA ALA A 82 18.75 -1.00 -5.07
C ALA A 82 19.33 -1.05 -6.51
N THR A 83 19.23 -2.19 -7.18
CA THR A 83 19.70 -2.38 -8.57
C THR A 83 18.57 -2.21 -9.60
N GLY A 84 17.32 -2.08 -9.14
CA GLY A 84 16.14 -2.00 -10.00
C GLY A 84 15.49 -3.35 -10.31
N GLN A 85 15.94 -4.45 -9.70
CA GLN A 85 15.31 -5.76 -9.90
C GLN A 85 13.97 -5.82 -9.15
N PRO A 86 12.83 -6.09 -9.83
CA PRO A 86 11.55 -6.21 -9.18
C PRO A 86 11.41 -7.53 -8.40
N TYR A 87 10.70 -7.44 -7.27
CA TYR A 87 10.32 -8.54 -6.40
C TYR A 87 8.83 -8.46 -6.04
N ASN A 88 8.20 -9.62 -5.91
CA ASN A 88 6.92 -9.75 -5.23
C ASN A 88 7.19 -9.70 -3.71
N ILE A 89 6.65 -8.71 -3.03
CA ILE A 89 6.83 -8.54 -1.59
C ILE A 89 5.86 -9.44 -0.86
N ASN A 90 6.35 -10.22 0.11
CA ASN A 90 5.47 -10.99 0.97
C ASN A 90 4.74 -10.04 1.96
N GLU A 91 3.41 -10.07 1.95
CA GLU A 91 2.54 -9.10 2.63
C GLU A 91 2.45 -9.29 4.15
N ASP A 92 3.02 -10.37 4.70
CA ASP A 92 3.12 -10.61 6.15
C ASP A 92 4.04 -9.60 6.88
N MET A 93 4.79 -8.77 6.14
CA MET A 93 5.54 -7.65 6.70
C MET A 93 4.62 -6.43 6.83
N ALA A 94 4.35 -6.00 8.07
CA ALA A 94 3.44 -4.91 8.42
C ALA A 94 3.79 -3.56 7.78
N VAL A 95 3.36 -3.37 6.53
CA VAL A 95 3.29 -2.09 5.83
C VAL A 95 2.41 -1.14 6.64
N GLY A 96 1.24 -1.60 7.11
CA GLY A 96 0.29 -0.79 7.89
C GLY A 96 0.87 -0.10 9.14
N ALA A 97 1.73 -0.79 9.89
CA ALA A 97 2.40 -0.22 11.07
C ALA A 97 3.43 0.87 10.72
N SER A 98 4.06 0.77 9.54
CA SER A 98 5.08 1.71 9.08
C SER A 98 4.50 3.01 8.51
N PHE A 99 3.25 3.00 8.03
CA PHE A 99 2.54 4.19 7.56
C PHE A 99 1.82 4.96 8.67
N GLY A 100 1.99 4.56 9.93
CA GLY A 100 1.27 5.20 11.05
C GLY A 100 -0.24 4.93 11.00
N CYS A 101 -0.68 3.89 10.31
CA CYS A 101 -2.06 3.41 10.35
C CYS A 101 -2.24 2.62 11.67
N GLY A 102 -2.12 3.33 12.79
CA GLY A 102 -2.62 2.85 14.07
C GLY A 102 -4.14 2.78 14.01
N GLU A 103 -4.72 1.84 14.74
CA GLU A 103 -6.15 1.73 14.97
C GLU A 103 -6.69 3.01 15.66
N ASP A 104 -6.90 4.10 14.92
CA ASP A 104 -7.49 5.33 15.44
C ASP A 104 -9.03 5.20 15.47
N ASP A 105 -9.50 4.57 16.54
CA ASP A 105 -10.52 5.02 17.52
C ASP A 105 -11.63 6.01 17.09
N SER A 106 -12.23 5.88 15.90
CA SER A 106 -13.40 6.68 15.50
C SER A 106 -14.76 5.98 15.73
N VAL A 107 -14.91 5.23 16.82
CA VAL A 107 -16.20 4.71 17.30
C VAL A 107 -16.47 5.20 18.72
N ASP A 108 -16.53 6.52 18.94
CA ASP A 108 -17.37 7.04 20.02
C ASP A 108 -17.74 8.52 19.85
N ARG A 109 -18.66 8.83 18.94
CA ARG A 109 -19.50 10.04 19.02
C ARG A 109 -20.88 9.80 18.41
N HIS A 110 -21.64 8.87 18.98
CA HIS A 110 -23.10 8.84 18.84
C HIS A 110 -23.73 8.27 20.12
N GLY A 111 -24.17 9.16 21.01
CA GLY A 111 -25.03 8.76 22.13
C GLY A 111 -25.23 9.81 23.22
N GLY A 112 -26.42 10.44 23.22
CA GLY A 112 -27.00 11.15 24.36
C GLY A 112 -26.61 12.64 24.44
N ASP A 113 -27.49 13.61 24.61
CA ASP A 113 -28.83 13.57 25.17
C ASP A 113 -29.58 14.84 24.74
N THR A 114 -30.73 14.65 24.10
CA THR A 114 -31.77 15.67 23.94
C THR A 114 -32.69 15.57 25.16
N GLY A 115 -32.45 16.40 26.18
CA GLY A 115 -33.30 16.46 27.36
C GLY A 115 -33.40 17.88 27.90
N GLY A 116 -34.51 18.56 27.61
CA GLY A 116 -35.00 19.71 28.41
C GLY A 116 -35.39 19.27 29.83
N PRO A 117 -35.90 20.16 30.70
CA PRO A 117 -36.79 21.29 30.39
C PRO A 117 -36.18 22.69 30.49
#